data_AF-A0A842TK17-F1
#
_entry.id   AF-A0A842TK17-F1
#
_cell.length_a   1.000
_cell.length_b   1.000
_cell.length_c   1.000
_cell.angle_alpha   90.00
_cell.angle_beta   90.00
_cell.angle_gamma   90.00
#
_symmetry.space_group_name_H-M   'P 1'
#
loop_
_entity.id
_entity.type
_entity.pdbx_description
1 polymer ?
#
loop_
_entity_poly.entity_id
_entity_poly.type
_entity_poly.pdbx_seq_one_letter_code
_entity_poly.pdbx_strand_id
1 'polypeptide(L)'
;MIGGNRPLELLTKSLETRVLIKLKGRRELRGKLRGFDQHMNLVLDEAEEINSNKEGEQIINQLGTIIVRGDNVIIISPPRLPINKEGES
;
A
#
# COMPACT_ATOMS: atom_id res chain seq x y z
N MET A 1 -11.91 -3.02 26.57
CA MET A 1 -12.31 -2.49 25.23
C MET A 1 -11.69 -3.40 24.18
N ILE A 2 -12.49 -4.00 23.31
CA ILE A 2 -11.97 -4.88 22.25
C ILE A 2 -11.38 -3.97 21.18
N GLY A 3 -10.04 -3.86 21.13
CA GLY A 3 -9.30 -3.01 20.21
C GLY A 3 -9.35 -3.53 18.78
N GLY A 4 -10.46 -3.26 18.08
CA GLY A 4 -10.51 -3.43 16.63
C GLY A 4 -9.69 -2.33 15.97
N ASN A 5 -8.50 -2.67 15.46
CA ASN A 5 -7.70 -1.79 14.61
C ASN A 5 -8.60 -1.20 13.51
N ARG A 6 -8.91 0.10 13.57
CA ARG A 6 -9.70 0.75 12.52
C ARG A 6 -8.88 0.73 11.23
N PRO A 7 -9.44 0.35 10.06
CA PRO A 7 -8.68 0.26 8.81
C PRO A 7 -7.87 1.52 8.46
N LEU A 8 -8.42 2.71 8.76
CA LEU A 8 -7.73 3.98 8.54
C LEU A 8 -6.53 4.18 9.49
N GLU A 9 -6.60 3.67 10.72
CA GLU A 9 -5.49 3.75 11.68
C GLU A 9 -4.29 2.93 11.18
N LEU A 10 -4.55 1.79 10.53
CA LEU A 10 -3.50 0.98 9.91
C LEU A 10 -2.82 1.73 8.76
N LEU A 11 -3.57 2.50 7.96
CA LEU A 11 -3.00 3.35 6.91
C LEU A 11 -2.20 4.50 7.48
N THR A 12 -2.69 5.14 8.55
CA THR A 12 -1.91 6.15 9.29
C THR A 12 -0.59 5.59 9.79
N LYS A 13 -0.59 4.37 10.36
CA LYS A 13 0.63 3.66 10.78
C LYS A 13 1.55 3.27 9.62
N SER A 14 1.03 3.26 8.39
CA SER A 14 1.77 2.91 7.18
C SER A 14 2.32 4.14 6.43
N LEU A 15 2.04 5.35 6.90
CA LEU A 15 2.70 6.56 6.37
C LEU A 15 4.22 6.40 6.47
N GLU A 16 4.93 6.95 5.49
CA GLU A 16 6.39 6.84 5.34
C GLU A 16 6.92 5.42 5.08
N THR A 17 6.05 4.43 4.86
CA THR A 17 6.47 3.04 4.59
C THR A 17 6.08 2.59 3.19
N ARG A 18 6.76 1.55 2.68
CA ARG A 18 6.38 0.93 1.40
C ARG A 18 5.13 0.07 1.57
N VAL A 19 4.12 0.35 0.76
CA VAL A 19 2.86 -0.41 0.68
C VAL A 19 2.73 -1.07 -0.69
N LEU A 20 2.03 -2.20 -0.74
CA LEU A 20 1.60 -2.84 -1.99
C LEU A 20 0.12 -2.53 -2.22
N ILE A 21 -0.23 -2.09 -3.41
CA ILE A 21 -1.59 -1.70 -3.77
C ILE A 21 -2.03 -2.52 -4.97
N LYS A 22 -3.19 -3.17 -4.86
CA LYS A 22 -3.86 -3.79 -6.01
C LYS A 22 -4.95 -2.89 -6.52
N LEU A 23 -4.93 -2.64 -7.82
CA LEU A 23 -5.93 -1.85 -8.51
C LEU A 23 -6.86 -2.75 -9.35
N LYS A 24 -7.98 -2.18 -9.78
CA LYS A 24 -8.81 -2.74 -10.85
C LYS A 24 -7.96 -3.04 -12.09
N GLY A 25 -8.33 -4.10 -12.80
CA GLY A 25 -7.62 -4.52 -14.02
C GLY A 25 -6.33 -5.31 -13.77
N ARG A 26 -6.15 -5.91 -12.59
CA ARG A 26 -4.97 -6.74 -12.22
C ARG A 26 -3.64 -5.97 -12.24
N ARG A 27 -3.67 -4.65 -12.03
CA ARG A 27 -2.48 -3.82 -11.89
C ARG A 27 -2.04 -3.80 -10.44
N GLU A 28 -0.74 -3.92 -10.21
CA GLU A 28 -0.15 -3.85 -8.87
C GLU A 28 0.84 -2.69 -8.82
N LEU A 29 0.76 -1.88 -7.76
CA LEU A 29 1.68 -0.79 -7.48
C LEU A 29 2.41 -1.04 -6.18
N ARG A 30 3.67 -0.63 -6.11
CA ARG A 30 4.44 -0.55 -4.87
C ARG A 30 5.00 0.86 -4.73
N GLY A 31 4.94 1.43 -3.54
CA GLY A 31 5.45 2.79 -3.31
C GLY A 31 5.42 3.20 -1.85
N LYS A 32 6.14 4.27 -1.51
CA LYS A 32 6.15 4.85 -0.17
C LYS A 32 4.88 5.68 0.04
N LEU A 33 4.03 5.30 0.99
CA LEU A 33 2.79 6.03 1.27
C LEU A 33 3.09 7.38 1.93
N ARG A 34 2.75 8.48 1.25
CA ARG A 34 2.96 9.86 1.72
C ARG A 34 1.71 10.47 2.34
N GLY A 35 0.54 10.01 1.92
CA GLY A 35 -0.73 10.54 2.38
C GLY A 35 -1.90 9.79 1.77
N PHE A 36 -3.06 9.96 2.40
CA PHE A 36 -4.33 9.42 1.89
C PHE A 36 -5.50 10.28 2.38
N ASP A 37 -6.68 10.10 1.79
CA ASP A 37 -7.92 10.73 2.23
C ASP A 37 -9.04 9.71 2.50
N GLN A 38 -10.22 10.20 2.88
CA GLN A 38 -11.42 9.38 3.15
C GLN A 38 -11.94 8.59 1.93
N HIS A 39 -11.58 9.02 0.72
CA HIS A 39 -11.95 8.36 -0.52
C HIS A 39 -10.91 7.33 -0.96
N MET A 40 -9.87 7.12 -0.15
CA MET A 40 -8.73 6.25 -0.44
C MET A 40 -7.91 6.71 -1.65
N ASN A 41 -7.93 8.01 -1.97
CA ASN A 41 -6.91 8.57 -2.85
C ASN A 41 -5.57 8.50 -2.11
N LEU A 42 -4.51 8.05 -2.78
CA LEU A 42 -3.20 7.83 -2.16
C LEU A 42 -2.15 8.68 -2.86
N VAL A 43 -1.24 9.25 -2.10
CA VAL A 43 -0.01 9.84 -2.63
C VAL A 43 1.12 8.85 -2.37
N LEU A 44 1.80 8.44 -3.43
CA LEU A 44 2.95 7.53 -3.36
C LEU A 44 4.20 8.22 -3.88
N ASP A 45 5.30 8.07 -3.15
CA ASP A 45 6.65 8.37 -3.64
C ASP A 45 7.37 7.08 -4.03
N GLU A 46 8.39 7.21 -4.89
CA GLU A 46 9.19 6.09 -5.41
C GLU A 46 8.31 4.94 -5.93
N ALA A 47 7.18 5.29 -6.53
CA ALA A 47 6.19 4.34 -6.97
C ALA A 47 6.70 3.59 -8.19
N GLU A 48 6.35 2.32 -8.24
CA GLU A 48 6.61 1.41 -9.33
C GLU A 48 5.35 0.58 -9.62
N GLU A 49 5.12 0.28 -10.88
CA GLU A 49 4.11 -0.67 -11.32
C GLU A 49 4.74 -2.03 -11.55
N ILE A 50 4.12 -3.06 -10.99
CA ILE A 50 4.52 -4.45 -11.10
C ILE A 50 3.53 -5.14 -12.05
N ASN A 51 4.04 -5.54 -13.21
CA ASN A 51 3.31 -6.32 -14.21
C ASN A 51 3.96 -7.70 -14.37
N SER A 52 3.24 -8.64 -14.97
CA SER A 52 3.82 -9.94 -15.38
C SER A 52 3.71 -10.10 -16.89
N ASN A 53 4.79 -10.53 -17.54
CA ASN A 53 4.75 -10.88 -18.95
C ASN A 53 4.08 -12.25 -19.17
N LYS A 54 3.92 -12.67 -20.44
CA LYS A 54 3.30 -13.95 -20.79
C LYS A 54 4.09 -15.17 -20.29
N GLU A 55 5.36 -14.97 -19.94
CA GLU A 55 6.29 -16.00 -19.47
C GLU A 55 6.37 -16.04 -17.93
N GLY A 56 5.62 -15.16 -17.25
CA GLY A 56 5.55 -15.10 -15.78
C GLY A 56 6.64 -14.24 -15.13
N GLU A 57 7.50 -13.60 -15.90
CA GLU A 57 8.52 -12.69 -15.38
C GLU A 57 7.90 -11.36 -14.98
N GLN A 58 8.39 -10.79 -13.86
CA GLN A 58 7.94 -9.48 -13.41
C GLN A 58 8.61 -8.37 -14.22
N ILE A 59 7.79 -7.49 -14.78
CA ILE A 59 8.20 -6.24 -15.41
C ILE A 59 7.91 -5.11 -14.42
N ILE A 60 8.94 -4.37 -14.04
CA ILE A 60 8.85 -3.25 -13.10
C ILE A 60 8.99 -1.94 -13.88
N ASN A 61 7.95 -1.08 -13.83
CA ASN A 61 7.97 0.25 -14.42
C ASN A 61 8.07 1.30 -13.31
N GLN A 62 9.13 2.12 -13.32
CA GLN A 62 9.28 3.22 -12.36
C GLN A 62 8.33 4.38 -12.72
N LEU A 63 7.59 4.88 -11.74
CA LEU A 63 6.60 5.95 -11.89
C LEU A 63 6.95 7.21 -11.11
N GLY A 64 7.80 7.11 -10.08
CA GLY A 64 8.20 8.26 -9.25
C GLY A 64 7.07 8.67 -8.28
N THR A 65 6.80 9.96 -8.16
CA THR A 65 5.70 10.46 -7.31
C THR A 65 4.38 10.47 -8.09
N ILE A 66 3.38 9.75 -7.58
CA ILE A 66 2.07 9.63 -8.22
C ILE A 66 0.92 9.80 -7.23
N ILE A 67 -0.25 10.15 -7.77
CA ILE A 67 -1.53 10.08 -7.07
C ILE A 67 -2.31 8.90 -7.61
N VAL A 68 -2.75 8.02 -6.73
CA VAL A 68 -3.62 6.88 -7.03
C VAL A 68 -5.05 7.25 -6.66
N ARG A 69 -5.98 7.13 -7.60
CA ARG A 69 -7.41 7.41 -7.37
C ARG A 69 -8.06 6.26 -6.60
N GLY A 70 -8.74 6.58 -5.50
CA GLY A 70 -9.25 5.57 -4.55
C GLY A 70 -10.37 4.69 -5.08
N ASP A 71 -11.13 5.15 -6.07
CA ASP A 71 -12.16 4.34 -6.74
C ASP A 71 -11.59 3.15 -7.54
N ASN A 72 -10.28 3.15 -7.82
CA ASN A 72 -9.57 2.07 -8.48
C ASN A 72 -8.86 1.13 -7.51
N VAL A 73 -8.77 1.47 -6.22
CA VAL A 73 -8.09 0.67 -5.20
C VAL A 73 -8.97 -0.51 -4.77
N ILE A 74 -8.39 -1.70 -4.75
CA ILE A 74 -9.05 -2.94 -4.28
C ILE A 74 -8.45 -3.39 -2.94
N ILE A 75 -7.12 -3.44 -2.86
CA ILE A 75 -6.37 -3.87 -1.66
C ILE A 75 -5.22 -2.90 -1.42
N ILE A 76 -4.99 -2.57 -0.15
CA ILE A 76 -3.74 -1.99 0.32
C ILE A 76 -3.15 -2.96 1.33
N SER A 77 -1.95 -3.45 1.06
CA SER A 77 -1.16 -4.25 1.98
C SER A 77 -0.10 -3.37 2.63
N PRO A 78 -0.22 -3.06 3.93
CA PRO A 78 0.82 -2.35 4.67
C PRO A 78 2.08 -3.21 4.80
N PRO A 79 3.23 -2.63 5.20
CA PRO A 79 4.40 -3.42 5.55
C PRO A 79 4.08 -4.37 6.72
N ARG A 80 4.90 -5.41 6.88
CA ARG A 80 4.91 -6.16 8.14
C ARG A 80 5.41 -5.22 9.23
N LEU A 81 4.49 -4.65 10.01
CA LEU A 81 4.85 -3.89 11.19
C LEU A 81 5.48 -4.86 12.22
N PRO A 82 6.55 -4.45 12.93
CA PRO A 82 7.07 -5.23 14.03
C PRO A 82 5.94 -5.55 15.01
N ILE A 83 5.78 -6.82 15.37
CA ILE A 83 4.85 -7.20 16.42
C ILE A 83 5.49 -6.69 17.72
N ASN A 84 4.92 -5.67 18.35
CA ASN A 84 5.30 -5.32 19.71
C ASN A 84 5.05 -6.55 20.58
N LYS A 85 6.12 -7.15 21.13
CA LYS A 85 5.98 -8.16 22.19
C LYS A 85 5.52 -7.47 23.47
N GLU A 86 4.26 -7.05 23.52
CA GLU A 86 3.64 -6.74 24.81
C GLU A 86 3.39 -8.07 25.52
N GLY A 87 4.27 -8.42 26.47
CA GLY A 87 4.02 -9.55 27.39
C GLY A 87 5.17 -10.51 27.70
N GLU A 88 6.42 -10.25 27.30
CA GLU A 88 7.57 -10.96 27.90
C GLU A 88 8.16 -10.11 29.04
N SER A 89 7.53 -10.20 30.21
CA SER A 89 8.13 -9.95 31.51
C SER A 89 7.68 -11.06 32.45
#